data_AF-A0A3T0KZH3-F1
#
_entry.id   AF-A0A3T0KZH3-F1
#
_cell.length_a   1.000
_cell.length_b   1.000
_cell.length_c   1.000
_cell.angle_alpha   90.00
_cell.angle_beta   90.00
_cell.angle_gamma   90.00
#
_symmetry.space_group_name_H-M   'P 1'
#
loop_
_entity.id
_entity.type
_entity.pdbx_description
1 polymer ?
#
loop_
_entity_poly.entity_id
_entity_poly.type
_entity_poly.pdbx_seq_one_letter_code
_entity_poly.pdbx_strand_id
1 'polypeptide(L)'
;MRKLAFSLIELIIVILIIGIVSFLVIRLPSFYFSSDITDLQSRLSPNGEITVYKNGTVVSSKKVIFNCENPEVYEFINGSFEKKIYQKENEKTPVFKYRVENGAGESFILKCKNVWYVFKPFRILKFKNENEAENTFLNSKYFPKIGSYY
;
A
#
# COMPACT_ATOMS: atom_id res chain seq x y z
N MET A 1 14.43 64.67 21.38
CA MET A 1 14.20 63.35 20.74
C MET A 1 13.63 63.57 19.35
N ARG A 2 14.39 63.25 18.30
CA ARG A 2 13.96 63.47 16.91
C ARG A 2 13.01 62.34 16.52
N LYS A 3 11.72 62.64 16.31
CA LYS A 3 10.76 61.68 15.77
C LYS A 3 11.11 61.48 14.29
N LEU A 4 11.84 60.41 13.98
CA LEU A 4 12.06 59.98 12.61
C LEU A 4 10.74 59.37 12.13
N ALA A 5 10.02 60.10 11.27
CA ALA A 5 8.86 59.55 10.59
C ALA A 5 9.37 58.58 9.52
N PHE A 6 8.90 57.33 9.57
CA PHE A 6 9.20 56.34 8.53
C PHE A 6 8.74 56.85 7.17
N SER A 7 9.58 56.69 6.15
CA SER A 7 9.18 56.97 4.78
C SER A 7 8.10 55.98 4.33
N LEU A 8 7.17 56.43 3.49
CA LEU A 8 6.15 55.57 2.89
C LEU A 8 6.78 54.38 2.14
N ILE A 9 7.97 54.58 1.56
CA ILE A 9 8.75 53.51 0.91
C ILE A 9 9.21 52.44 1.92
N GLU A 10 9.68 52.85 3.10
CA GLU A 10 10.17 51.92 4.13
C GLU A 10 9.03 51.07 4.67
N LEU A 11 7.84 51.67 4.84
CA LEU A 11 6.64 50.97 5.28
C LEU A 11 6.23 49.87 4.28
N ILE A 12 6.23 50.18 2.98
CA ILE A 12 5.89 49.20 1.92
C ILE A 12 6.88 48.04 1.92
N ILE A 13 8.18 48.32 2.04
CA ILE A 13 9.23 47.30 2.08
C ILE A 13 9.03 46.36 3.28
N VAL A 14 8.75 46.90 4.46
CA VAL A 14 8.53 46.09 5.67
C VAL A 14 7.31 45.17 5.50
N ILE A 15 6.20 45.65 4.95
CA ILE A 15 5.00 44.84 4.70
C ILE A 15 5.31 43.69 3.73
N LEU A 16 6.06 43.98 2.67
CA LEU A 16 6.41 43.00 1.64
C LEU A 16 7.33 41.92 2.21
N ILE A 17 8.33 42.30 3.02
CA ILE A 17 9.23 41.37 3.70
C ILE A 17 8.45 40.48 4.68
N ILE A 18 7.56 41.04 5.50
CA ILE A 18 6.73 40.25 6.43
C ILE A 18 5.84 39.27 5.66
N GLY A 19 5.29 39.67 4.51
CA GLY A 19 4.50 38.80 3.64
C GLY A 19 5.30 37.62 3.08
N ILE A 20 6.51 37.87 2.55
CA ILE A 20 7.39 36.82 2.02
C ILE A 20 7.83 35.87 3.14
N VAL A 21 8.24 36.39 4.29
CA VAL A 21 8.65 35.57 5.43
C VAL A 21 7.49 34.71 5.92
N SER A 22 6.28 35.27 5.99
CA SER A 22 5.07 34.52 6.36
C SER A 22 4.77 33.40 5.35
N PHE A 23 4.94 33.65 4.05
CA PHE A 23 4.77 32.64 3.00
C PHE A 23 5.81 31.51 3.09
N LEU A 24 7.08 31.85 3.36
CA LEU A 24 8.17 30.89 3.49
C LEU A 24 8.06 30.00 4.74
N VAL A 25 7.40 30.48 5.80
CA VAL A 25 7.14 29.70 7.02
C VAL A 25 6.05 28.64 6.81
N ILE A 26 5.20 28.78 5.79
CA ILE A 26 4.18 27.77 5.46
C ILE A 26 4.88 26.54 4.88
N ARG A 27 5.19 25.57 5.73
CA ARG A 27 5.56 24.23 5.29
C ARG A 27 4.33 23.57 4.67
N LEU A 28 4.36 23.36 3.36
CA LEU A 28 3.41 22.47 2.69
C LEU A 28 3.47 21.10 3.38
N PRO A 29 2.34 20.55 3.86
CA PRO A 29 2.34 19.21 4.44
C PRO A 29 2.79 18.21 3.38
N SER A 30 3.96 17.61 3.57
CA SER A 30 4.38 16.46 2.81
C SER A 30 3.58 15.27 3.31
N PHE A 31 2.42 15.02 2.69
CA PHE A 31 1.64 13.82 2.95
C PHE A 31 2.38 12.60 2.38
N TYR A 32 3.38 12.10 3.11
CA TYR A 32 3.82 10.73 2.96
C TYR A 32 2.75 9.85 3.59
N PHE A 33 1.72 9.50 2.81
CA PHE A 33 0.80 8.42 3.15
C PHE A 33 1.62 7.13 3.23
N SER A 34 2.01 6.73 4.45
CA SER A 34 2.41 5.37 4.72
C SER A 34 1.21 4.48 4.40
N SER A 35 1.27 3.84 3.24
CA SER A 35 0.22 2.95 2.78
C SER A 35 0.42 1.59 3.41
N ASP A 36 -0.48 1.20 4.30
CA ASP A 36 -0.53 -0.17 4.81
C ASP A 36 -0.92 -1.12 3.66
N ILE A 37 -0.56 -2.39 3.76
CA ILE A 37 -0.86 -3.44 2.76
C ILE A 37 -2.37 -3.51 2.48
N THR A 38 -3.20 -3.11 3.45
CA THR A 38 -4.66 -3.06 3.32
C THR A 38 -5.14 -2.14 2.20
N ASP A 39 -4.36 -1.13 1.81
CA ASP A 39 -4.70 -0.17 0.74
C ASP A 39 -4.21 -0.61 -0.64
N LEU A 40 -3.55 -1.77 -0.75
CA LEU A 40 -2.92 -2.20 -2.00
C LEU A 40 -3.93 -2.35 -3.14
N GLN A 41 -5.13 -2.85 -2.84
CA GLN A 41 -6.20 -3.02 -3.81
C GLN A 41 -6.66 -1.67 -4.39
N SER A 42 -6.92 -0.66 -3.54
CA SER A 42 -7.40 0.65 -4.01
C SER A 42 -6.37 1.38 -4.87
N ARG A 43 -5.07 1.16 -4.59
CA ARG A 43 -3.96 1.72 -5.37
C ARG A 43 -3.79 1.06 -6.74
N LEU A 44 -4.05 -0.25 -6.82
CA LEU A 44 -3.95 -1.00 -8.06
C LEU A 44 -5.23 -0.90 -8.91
N SER A 45 -6.39 -0.62 -8.30
CA SER A 45 -7.67 -0.43 -8.97
C SER A 45 -7.64 0.71 -10.02
N PRO A 46 -8.36 0.58 -11.17
CA PRO A 46 -9.17 -0.57 -11.57
C PRO A 46 -8.35 -1.74 -12.13
N ASN A 47 -7.20 -1.47 -12.74
CA ASN A 47 -6.31 -2.49 -13.29
C ASN A 47 -4.88 -2.23 -12.82
N GLY A 48 -4.24 -3.24 -12.26
CA GLY A 48 -2.87 -3.12 -11.82
C GLY A 48 -2.29 -4.42 -11.26
N GLU A 49 -0.97 -4.49 -11.22
CA GLU A 49 -0.25 -5.65 -10.71
C GLU A 49 0.96 -5.21 -9.90
N ILE A 50 1.34 -6.05 -8.94
CA ILE A 50 2.58 -5.93 -8.19
C ILE A 50 3.19 -7.32 -8.05
N THR A 51 4.49 -7.40 -8.31
CA THR A 51 5.33 -8.57 -8.06
C THR A 51 6.48 -8.16 -7.15
N VAL A 52 6.73 -8.97 -6.14
CA VAL A 52 7.85 -8.84 -5.21
C VAL A 52 8.73 -10.06 -5.35
N TYR A 53 10.03 -9.85 -5.53
CA TYR A 53 11.02 -10.90 -5.71
C TYR A 53 11.79 -11.18 -4.42
N LYS A 54 12.39 -12.38 -4.29
CA LYS A 54 13.20 -12.79 -3.12
C LYS A 54 14.33 -11.82 -2.78
N ASN A 55 14.86 -11.10 -3.76
CA ASN A 55 15.90 -10.09 -3.58
C ASN A 55 15.36 -8.74 -3.06
N GLY A 56 14.06 -8.66 -2.73
CA GLY A 56 13.38 -7.45 -2.29
C GLY A 56 13.00 -6.48 -3.42
N THR A 57 13.27 -6.80 -4.68
CA THR A 57 12.85 -5.94 -5.80
C THR A 57 11.33 -5.97 -5.94
N VAL A 58 10.72 -4.79 -6.00
CA VAL A 58 9.29 -4.61 -6.25
C VAL A 58 9.11 -4.09 -7.67
N VAL A 59 8.32 -4.79 -8.47
CA VAL A 59 7.90 -4.38 -9.81
C VAL A 59 6.39 -4.20 -9.76
N SER A 60 5.89 -3.01 -10.13
CA SER A 60 4.46 -2.74 -10.16
C SER A 60 4.11 -1.87 -11.34
N SER A 61 2.90 -2.05 -11.87
CA SER A 61 2.34 -1.18 -12.89
C SER A 61 1.93 0.20 -12.37
N LYS A 62 1.83 0.38 -11.04
CA LYS A 62 1.49 1.66 -10.40
C LYS A 62 2.46 1.99 -9.26
N LYS A 63 2.48 3.26 -8.84
CA LYS A 63 3.33 3.72 -7.73
C LYS A 63 2.79 3.20 -6.40
N VAL A 64 3.29 2.06 -5.96
CA VAL A 64 2.96 1.41 -4.69
C VAL A 64 4.23 1.14 -3.88
N ILE A 65 4.13 1.28 -2.57
CA ILE A 65 5.17 0.87 -1.62
C ILE A 65 4.65 -0.37 -0.93
N PHE A 66 5.43 -1.44 -0.93
CA PHE A 66 5.06 -2.71 -0.32
C PHE A 66 6.04 -3.03 0.81
N ASN A 67 5.54 -3.00 2.04
CA ASN A 67 6.32 -3.28 3.25
C ASN A 67 5.82 -4.56 3.91
N CYS A 68 6.39 -5.70 3.52
CA CYS A 68 6.10 -7.01 4.10
C CYS A 68 7.41 -7.77 4.27
N GLU A 69 7.81 -8.03 5.52
CA GLU A 69 8.96 -8.89 5.82
C GLU A 69 8.57 -10.36 5.64
N ASN A 70 9.38 -11.11 4.90
CA ASN A 70 9.21 -12.54 4.65
C ASN A 70 7.78 -12.92 4.20
N PRO A 71 7.30 -12.41 3.05
CA PRO A 71 5.97 -12.73 2.55
C PRO A 71 5.80 -14.23 2.29
N GLU A 72 4.73 -14.80 2.82
CA GLU A 72 4.29 -16.17 2.53
C GLU A 72 2.83 -16.12 2.06
N VAL A 73 2.57 -16.65 0.87
CA VAL A 73 1.23 -16.68 0.27
C VAL A 73 0.64 -18.07 0.46
N TYR A 74 -0.63 -18.12 0.89
CA TYR A 74 -1.40 -19.33 1.09
C TYR A 74 -2.67 -19.28 0.25
N GLU A 75 -2.89 -20.32 -0.55
CA GLU A 75 -4.06 -20.46 -1.40
C GLU A 75 -4.97 -21.57 -0.86
N PHE A 76 -6.27 -21.39 -0.99
CA PHE A 76 -7.24 -22.40 -0.58
C PHE A 76 -7.51 -23.34 -1.76
N ILE A 77 -6.96 -24.55 -1.70
CA ILE A 77 -7.01 -25.57 -2.74
C ILE A 77 -7.51 -26.87 -2.10
N ASN A 78 -8.47 -27.54 -2.70
CA ASN A 78 -8.98 -28.85 -2.26
C ASN A 78 -9.43 -28.92 -0.79
N GLY A 79 -9.89 -27.81 -0.21
CA GLY A 79 -10.36 -27.77 1.19
C GLY A 79 -9.28 -27.45 2.22
N SER A 80 -8.04 -27.20 1.81
CA SER A 80 -6.92 -26.83 2.69
C SER A 80 -6.19 -25.59 2.21
N PHE A 81 -5.58 -24.87 3.15
CA PHE A 81 -4.65 -23.79 2.82
C PHE A 81 -3.26 -24.38 2.52
N GLU A 82 -2.79 -24.17 1.30
CA GLU A 82 -1.47 -24.63 0.86
C GLU A 82 -0.58 -23.42 0.57
N LYS A 83 0.68 -23.51 0.99
CA LYS A 83 1.67 -22.45 0.71
C LYS A 83 1.99 -22.42 -0.78
N LYS A 84 1.73 -21.30 -1.43
CA LYS A 84 2.05 -21.07 -2.84
C LYS A 84 3.56 -21.00 -3.05
N ILE A 85 4.06 -21.81 -3.98
CA ILE A 85 5.47 -21.80 -4.39
C ILE A 85 5.57 -21.21 -5.80
N TYR A 86 6.17 -20.03 -5.92
CA TYR A 86 6.40 -19.42 -7.22
C TYR A 86 7.65 -19.99 -7.90
N GLN A 87 7.54 -20.21 -9.21
CA GLN A 87 8.67 -20.64 -10.05
C GLN A 87 9.61 -19.46 -10.36
N LYS A 88 10.86 -19.76 -10.71
CA LYS A 88 11.89 -18.75 -11.05
C LYS A 88 11.57 -18.12 -12.41
N GLU A 89 11.57 -16.79 -12.49
CA GLU A 89 11.42 -16.00 -13.71
C GLU A 89 12.67 -15.15 -13.92
N ASN A 90 13.35 -15.29 -15.06
CA ASN A 90 14.54 -14.49 -15.41
C ASN A 90 15.56 -14.40 -14.26
N GLU A 91 15.92 -15.58 -13.72
CA GLU A 91 16.83 -15.75 -12.58
C GLU A 91 16.36 -15.20 -11.22
N LYS A 92 15.15 -14.66 -11.12
CA LYS A 92 14.56 -14.18 -9.86
C LYS A 92 13.36 -15.02 -9.47
N THR A 93 13.25 -15.38 -8.20
CA THR A 93 12.06 -16.08 -7.69
C THR A 93 11.09 -15.06 -7.10
N PRO A 94 9.84 -14.99 -7.58
CA PRO A 94 8.79 -14.21 -6.92
C PRO A 94 8.52 -14.76 -5.53
N VAL A 95 8.12 -13.89 -4.61
CA VAL A 95 7.62 -14.27 -3.26
C VAL A 95 6.20 -13.82 -3.02
N PHE A 96 5.75 -12.81 -3.78
CA PHE A 96 4.39 -12.31 -3.73
C PHE A 96 4.03 -11.75 -5.10
N LYS A 97 2.83 -12.09 -5.57
CA LYS A 97 2.19 -11.52 -6.74
C LYS A 97 0.77 -11.16 -6.36
N TYR A 98 0.32 -10.00 -6.77
CA TYR A 98 -1.06 -9.57 -6.60
C TYR A 98 -1.53 -8.78 -7.80
N ARG A 99 -2.66 -9.21 -8.36
CA ARG A 99 -3.30 -8.60 -9.51
C ARG A 99 -4.69 -8.07 -9.15
N VAL A 100 -5.02 -6.91 -9.70
CA VAL A 100 -6.36 -6.32 -9.69
C VAL A 100 -6.80 -6.13 -11.12
N GLU A 101 -7.99 -6.62 -11.45
CA GLU A 101 -8.65 -6.45 -12.74
C GLU A 101 -10.09 -5.98 -12.55
N ASN A 102 -10.48 -4.94 -13.28
CA ASN A 102 -11.80 -4.32 -13.19
C ASN A 102 -12.21 -3.98 -11.74
N GLY A 103 -11.25 -3.61 -10.90
CA GLY A 103 -11.42 -3.28 -9.48
C GLY A 103 -11.48 -4.50 -8.54
N ALA A 104 -11.49 -5.71 -9.06
CA ALA A 104 -11.49 -6.96 -8.29
C ALA A 104 -10.06 -7.52 -8.17
N GLY A 105 -9.61 -7.75 -6.94
CA GLY A 105 -8.34 -8.40 -6.66
C GLY A 105 -8.44 -9.93 -6.57
N GLU A 106 -7.30 -10.59 -6.60
CA GLU A 106 -7.18 -12.01 -6.26
C GLU A 106 -7.51 -12.27 -4.78
N SER A 107 -7.84 -13.53 -4.46
CA SER A 107 -8.17 -13.98 -3.11
C SER A 107 -7.19 -15.03 -2.61
N PHE A 108 -6.52 -14.74 -1.51
CA PHE A 108 -5.56 -15.61 -0.83
C PHE A 108 -5.31 -15.10 0.59
N ILE A 109 -4.49 -15.80 1.35
CA ILE A 109 -3.96 -15.32 2.64
C ILE A 109 -2.47 -14.98 2.44
N LEU A 110 -2.05 -13.81 2.90
CA LEU A 110 -0.66 -13.38 2.92
C LEU A 110 -0.21 -13.26 4.37
N LYS A 111 0.89 -13.92 4.72
CA LYS A 111 1.57 -13.75 5.98
C LYS A 111 2.80 -12.87 5.79
N CYS A 112 2.90 -11.83 6.61
CA CYS A 112 4.08 -10.99 6.73
C CYS A 112 4.59 -11.11 8.17
N LYS A 113 5.65 -11.89 8.39
CA LYS A 113 6.20 -12.14 9.73
C LYS A 113 5.13 -12.67 10.71
N ASN A 114 4.61 -11.82 11.59
CA ASN A 114 3.61 -12.15 12.63
C ASN A 114 2.21 -11.57 12.32
N VAL A 115 2.01 -11.03 11.12
CA VAL A 115 0.74 -10.42 10.72
C VAL A 115 0.16 -11.20 9.54
N TRP A 116 -1.14 -11.44 9.60
CA TRP A 116 -1.88 -12.17 8.57
C TRP A 116 -2.80 -11.20 7.83
N TYR A 117 -2.82 -11.29 6.51
CA TYR A 117 -3.67 -10.50 5.65
C TYR A 117 -4.56 -11.41 4.81
N VAL A 118 -5.86 -11.16 4.85
CA VAL A 118 -6.84 -11.87 4.03
C VAL A 118 -7.16 -10.99 2.84
N PHE A 119 -6.72 -11.43 1.67
CA PHE A 119 -7.04 -10.80 0.41
C PHE A 119 -8.39 -11.33 -0.08
N LYS A 120 -9.30 -10.41 -0.38
CA LYS A 120 -10.60 -10.66 -1.00
C LYS A 120 -10.76 -9.76 -2.22
N PRO A 121 -11.73 -10.04 -3.10
CA PRO A 121 -11.85 -9.29 -4.35
C PRO A 121 -11.99 -7.78 -4.15
N PHE A 122 -12.65 -7.35 -3.08
CA PHE A 122 -12.98 -5.94 -2.86
C PHE A 122 -12.39 -5.33 -1.59
N ARG A 123 -11.53 -6.05 -0.88
CA ARG A 123 -10.89 -5.56 0.36
C ARG A 123 -9.76 -6.46 0.79
N ILE A 124 -8.84 -5.88 1.57
CA ILE A 124 -7.78 -6.60 2.26
C ILE A 124 -7.96 -6.37 3.76
N LEU A 125 -8.01 -7.45 4.52
CA LEU A 125 -8.24 -7.42 5.97
C LEU A 125 -7.00 -7.89 6.71
N LYS A 126 -6.75 -7.33 7.90
CA LYS A 126 -5.55 -7.58 8.72
C LYS A 126 -5.91 -8.31 10.02
N PHE A 127 -5.12 -9.31 10.38
CA PHE A 127 -5.33 -10.19 11.54
C PHE A 127 -4.02 -10.45 12.28
N LYS A 128 -4.14 -10.78 13.56
CA LYS A 128 -2.99 -11.10 14.43
C LYS A 128 -2.66 -12.59 14.47
N ASN A 129 -3.60 -13.45 14.11
CA ASN A 129 -3.43 -14.90 14.17
C ASN A 129 -3.98 -15.58 12.89
N GLU A 130 -3.49 -16.79 12.66
CA GLU A 130 -3.82 -17.63 11.51
C GLU A 130 -5.29 -18.06 11.53
N ASN A 131 -5.76 -18.60 12.67
CA ASN A 131 -7.12 -19.09 12.82
C ASN A 131 -8.19 -18.04 12.48
N GLU A 132 -8.04 -16.78 12.91
CA GLU A 132 -8.97 -15.70 12.57
C GLU A 132 -8.93 -15.38 11.07
N ALA A 133 -7.74 -15.39 10.46
CA ALA A 133 -7.57 -15.14 9.04
C ALA A 133 -8.23 -16.24 8.20
N GLU A 134 -7.99 -17.51 8.53
CA GLU A 134 -8.60 -18.66 7.87
C GLU A 134 -10.12 -18.68 8.05
N ASN A 135 -10.60 -18.55 9.29
CA ASN A 135 -12.04 -18.49 9.57
C ASN A 135 -12.70 -17.33 8.83
N THR A 136 -12.05 -16.17 8.74
CA THR A 136 -12.61 -15.03 7.99
C THR A 136 -12.57 -15.28 6.48
N PHE A 137 -11.53 -15.94 5.97
CA PHE A 137 -11.45 -16.33 4.57
C PHE A 137 -12.61 -17.26 4.21
N LEU A 138 -12.89 -18.26 5.06
CA LEU A 138 -13.97 -19.23 4.86
C LEU A 138 -15.36 -18.64 5.13
N ASN A 139 -15.56 -17.82 6.16
CA ASN A 139 -16.90 -17.32 6.50
C ASN A 139 -17.43 -16.20 5.58
N SER A 140 -16.61 -15.67 4.68
CA SER A 140 -17.03 -14.57 3.82
C SER A 140 -17.89 -15.05 2.64
N LYS A 141 -19.00 -14.35 2.38
CA LYS A 141 -19.99 -14.61 1.30
C LYS A 141 -19.39 -14.72 -0.11
N TYR A 142 -18.15 -14.26 -0.31
CA TYR A 142 -17.38 -14.40 -1.55
C TYR A 142 -16.37 -15.55 -1.39
N PHE A 143 -16.88 -16.78 -1.49
CA PHE A 143 -16.07 -18.00 -1.64
C PHE A 143 -15.62 -18.11 -3.10
N PRO A 144 -14.33 -18.00 -3.42
CA PRO A 144 -13.85 -18.55 -4.67
C PRO A 144 -13.94 -20.08 -4.57
N LYS A 145 -14.68 -20.73 -5.48
CA LYS A 145 -14.69 -22.21 -5.59
C LYS A 145 -13.31 -22.76 -5.99
N ILE A 146 -12.46 -21.92 -6.56
CA ILE A 146 -11.11 -22.21 -7.03
C ILE A 146 -10.28 -20.94 -6.78
N GLY A 147 -9.14 -21.07 -6.09
CA GLY A 147 -8.18 -19.98 -5.89
C GLY A 147 -7.78 -19.35 -7.22
N SER A 148 -7.62 -18.03 -7.20
CA SER A 148 -7.39 -17.11 -8.32
C SER A 148 -8.56 -16.94 -9.31
N TYR A 149 -9.00 -15.69 -9.49
CA TYR A 149 -9.61 -15.31 -10.75
C TYR A 149 -8.46 -15.28 -11.76
N TYR A 150 -8.45 -16.29 -12.63
CA TYR A 150 -7.44 -16.68 -13.63
C TYR A 150 -6.30 -17.58 -13.13
#